data_AF-A0A7S0Q663-F1
#
_entry.id   AF-A0A7S0Q663-F1
#
_cell.length_a   1.000
_cell.length_b   1.000
_cell.length_c   1.000
_cell.angle_alpha   90.00
_cell.angle_beta   90.00
_cell.angle_gamma   90.00
#
_symmetry.space_group_name_H-M   'P 1'
#
loop_
_entity.id
_entity.type
_entity.pdbx_description
1 polymer ?
#
loop_
_entity_poly.entity_id
_entity_poly.type
_entity_poly.pdbx_seq_one_letter_code
_entity_poly.pdbx_strand_id
1 'polypeptide(L)'
;VTLPQREEDVVAPCLTLEGPCVYEERLHVGWRGLIGKPVNFPFGWGLSYTDFEYASDGEPLMRGELGLTIKARVTNVGRVAGADVVQCYVQFPSDTGEPELVLRDFVKTELLEPGASTLVTFALRSRDLSVWENGGGQLVVGGHLLVH
;
A
#
# COMPACT_ATOMS: atom_id res chain seq x y z
N VAL A 1 9.79 5.20 -2.32
CA VAL A 1 10.81 4.84 -1.31
C VAL A 1 10.43 5.52 0.01
N THR A 2 10.83 4.97 1.15
CA THR A 2 10.68 5.65 2.46
C THR A 2 11.96 6.37 2.79
N LEU A 3 11.86 7.61 3.30
CA LEU A 3 13.00 8.35 3.82
C LEU A 3 13.05 8.17 5.35
N PRO A 4 14.01 7.38 5.87
CA PRO A 4 14.12 7.16 7.30
C PRO A 4 14.60 8.42 8.03
N GLN A 5 14.52 8.42 9.37
CA GLN A 5 15.13 9.49 10.17
C GLN A 5 16.65 9.39 10.15
N ARG A 6 17.18 8.17 10.15
CA ARG A 6 18.61 7.86 10.15
C ARG A 6 18.91 6.70 9.20
N GLU A 7 20.12 6.66 8.66
CA GLU A 7 20.55 5.57 7.76
C GLU A 7 20.58 4.20 8.46
N GLU A 8 20.83 4.19 9.77
CA GLU A 8 20.79 2.98 10.61
C GLU A 8 19.38 2.37 10.76
N ASP A 9 18.32 3.10 10.41
CA ASP A 9 16.95 2.59 10.51
C ASP A 9 16.57 1.66 9.35
N VAL A 10 17.32 1.69 8.25
CA VAL A 10 17.09 0.83 7.08
C VAL A 10 17.97 -0.41 7.10
N VAL A 11 17.56 -1.40 6.31
CA VAL A 11 18.34 -2.62 6.08
C VAL A 11 19.73 -2.22 5.56
N ALA A 12 20.76 -2.61 6.29
CA ALA A 12 22.13 -2.33 5.92
C ALA A 12 22.47 -3.03 4.59
N PRO A 13 23.17 -2.35 3.66
CA PRO A 13 23.60 -2.99 2.44
C PRO A 13 24.55 -4.16 2.77
N CYS A 14 24.45 -5.25 2.01
CA CYS A 14 25.44 -6.30 2.08
C CYS A 14 26.78 -5.79 1.52
N LEU A 15 27.79 -5.64 2.38
CA LEU A 15 29.11 -5.12 2.01
C LEU A 15 30.18 -6.22 1.88
N THR A 16 29.79 -7.50 1.92
CA THR A 16 30.75 -8.61 1.87
C THR A 16 31.37 -8.73 0.47
N LEU A 17 32.70 -8.60 0.38
CA LEU A 17 33.46 -8.83 -0.86
C LEU A 17 33.71 -10.32 -1.13
N GLU A 18 33.70 -11.15 -0.08
CA GLU A 18 33.87 -12.60 -0.15
C GLU A 18 32.82 -13.27 0.77
N GLY A 19 31.94 -14.10 0.20
CA GLY A 19 30.88 -14.83 0.91
C GLY A 19 29.45 -14.47 0.47
N PRO A 20 28.43 -15.28 0.84
CA PRO A 20 27.04 -15.03 0.48
C PRO A 20 26.42 -13.93 1.34
N CYS A 21 25.64 -13.05 0.71
CA CYS A 21 24.77 -12.11 1.42
C CYS A 21 23.61 -12.85 2.09
N VAL A 22 23.49 -12.72 3.40
CA VAL A 22 22.37 -13.29 4.17
C VAL A 22 21.31 -12.21 4.33
N TYR A 23 20.12 -12.45 3.78
CA TYR A 23 18.97 -11.54 3.83
C TYR A 23 18.12 -11.83 5.07
N GLU A 24 18.62 -11.47 6.25
CA GLU A 24 17.94 -11.69 7.53
C GLU A 24 16.63 -10.91 7.67
N GLU A 25 16.50 -9.80 6.94
CA GLU A 25 15.32 -8.94 6.90
C GLU A 25 14.09 -9.59 6.23
N ARG A 26 14.31 -10.68 5.48
CA ARG A 26 13.24 -11.42 4.77
C ARG A 26 12.36 -10.48 3.93
N LEU A 27 11.05 -10.42 4.22
CA LEU A 27 10.07 -9.61 3.49
C LEU A 27 10.05 -8.14 3.95
N HIS A 28 10.74 -7.80 5.05
CA HIS A 28 10.74 -6.47 5.67
C HIS A 28 11.73 -5.50 5.01
N VAL A 29 11.75 -5.50 3.67
CA VAL A 29 12.62 -4.64 2.88
C VAL A 29 11.98 -3.27 2.67
N GLY A 30 12.79 -2.22 2.84
CA GLY A 30 12.39 -0.83 2.61
C GLY A 30 11.21 -0.43 3.49
N TRP A 31 10.15 0.09 2.87
CA TRP A 31 9.00 0.63 3.60
C TRP A 31 8.27 -0.42 4.45
N ARG A 32 8.29 -1.69 4.03
CA ARG A 32 7.67 -2.81 4.76
C ARG A 32 8.29 -3.04 6.13
N GLY A 33 9.59 -2.81 6.28
CA GLY A 33 10.32 -2.90 7.55
C GLY A 33 10.23 -1.64 8.41
N LEU A 34 9.61 -0.58 7.89
CA LEU A 34 9.47 0.73 8.53
C LEU A 34 8.01 1.08 8.89
N ILE A 35 7.06 0.20 8.63
CA ILE A 35 5.66 0.39 9.07
C ILE A 35 5.64 0.53 10.59
N GLY A 36 4.91 1.53 11.10
CA GLY A 36 4.81 1.84 12.53
C GLY A 36 6.04 2.49 13.16
N LYS A 37 7.14 2.68 12.40
CA LYS A 37 8.36 3.35 12.88
C LYS A 37 8.35 4.84 12.53
N PRO A 38 9.03 5.70 13.32
CA PRO A 38 9.20 7.09 12.97
C PRO A 38 10.05 7.22 11.70
N VAL A 39 9.52 7.92 10.69
CA VAL A 39 10.20 8.18 9.41
C VAL A 39 10.00 9.65 9.03
N ASN A 40 10.91 10.21 8.23
CA ASN A 40 10.77 11.58 7.76
C ASN A 40 9.68 11.70 6.68
N PHE A 41 9.69 10.75 5.72
CA PHE A 41 8.65 10.66 4.70
C PHE A 41 8.33 9.18 4.46
N PRO A 42 7.08 8.73 4.70
CA PRO A 42 6.71 7.36 4.44
C PRO A 42 6.62 7.09 2.93
N PHE A 43 6.53 5.81 2.58
CA PHE A 43 6.33 5.40 1.20
C PHE A 43 5.00 5.94 0.67
N GLY A 44 5.00 6.39 -0.59
CA GLY A 44 3.80 6.92 -1.24
C GLY A 44 3.43 8.34 -0.81
N TRP A 45 4.22 8.98 0.07
CA TRP A 45 3.96 10.36 0.49
C TRP A 45 4.18 11.34 -0.66
N GLY A 46 3.22 12.25 -0.84
CA GLY A 46 3.29 13.36 -1.78
C GLY A 46 2.49 14.54 -1.25
N LEU A 47 3.00 15.75 -1.46
CA LEU A 47 2.25 16.96 -1.17
C LEU A 47 1.53 17.42 -2.44
N SER A 48 0.39 18.08 -2.25
CA SER A 48 -0.37 18.76 -3.28
C SER A 48 -0.57 20.23 -2.89
N TYR A 49 -0.87 21.08 -3.88
CA TYR A 49 -1.28 22.46 -3.62
C TYR A 49 -2.77 22.57 -3.24
N THR A 50 -3.49 21.46 -3.24
CA THR A 50 -4.89 21.33 -2.81
C THR A 50 -5.04 20.12 -1.90
N ASP A 51 -6.10 20.10 -1.11
CA ASP A 51 -6.41 19.03 -0.17
C ASP A 51 -7.46 18.07 -0.75
N PHE A 52 -7.34 16.78 -0.45
CA PHE A 52 -8.26 15.74 -0.89
C PHE A 52 -8.87 14.99 0.29
N GLU A 53 -10.16 14.66 0.17
CA GLU A 53 -10.88 13.78 1.09
C GLU A 53 -11.25 12.47 0.40
N TYR A 54 -11.18 11.39 1.18
CA TYR A 54 -11.42 10.03 0.73
C TYR A 54 -12.58 9.44 1.51
N ALA A 55 -13.53 8.85 0.79
CA ALA A 55 -14.63 8.11 1.39
C ALA A 55 -14.78 6.74 0.71
N SER A 56 -14.99 5.70 1.50
CA SER A 56 -15.39 4.39 0.97
C SER A 56 -16.73 4.51 0.26
N ASP A 57 -16.83 4.03 -0.98
CA ASP A 57 -18.06 4.07 -1.77
C ASP A 57 -18.65 2.65 -1.88
N GLY A 58 -19.39 2.27 -0.84
CA GLY A 58 -20.06 0.97 -0.72
C GLY A 58 -19.20 -0.13 -0.11
N GLU A 59 -19.83 -1.30 0.08
CA GLU A 59 -19.17 -2.49 0.61
C GLU A 59 -18.27 -3.14 -0.47
N PRO A 60 -17.12 -3.72 -0.08
CA PRO A 60 -16.29 -4.49 -1.00
C PRO A 60 -17.09 -5.61 -1.67
N LEU A 61 -17.05 -5.67 -3.00
CA LEU A 61 -17.79 -6.66 -3.78
C LEU A 61 -16.87 -7.81 -4.20
N MET A 62 -17.17 -9.02 -3.75
CA MET A 62 -16.57 -10.25 -4.27
C MET A 62 -17.13 -10.54 -5.67
N ARG A 63 -16.28 -10.76 -6.69
CA ARG A 63 -16.72 -11.09 -8.06
C ARG A 63 -16.06 -12.37 -8.58
N GLY A 64 -16.62 -13.53 -8.25
CA GLY A 64 -16.20 -14.80 -8.90
C GLY A 64 -14.69 -15.04 -8.82
N GLU A 65 -14.03 -15.27 -9.95
CA GLU A 65 -12.56 -15.45 -10.02
C GLU A 65 -11.73 -14.18 -9.69
N LEU A 66 -12.37 -13.00 -9.65
CA LEU A 66 -11.78 -11.76 -9.15
C LEU A 66 -12.03 -11.66 -7.65
N GLY A 67 -10.93 -11.64 -6.90
CA GLY A 67 -10.90 -11.67 -5.44
C GLY A 67 -11.80 -10.61 -4.80
N LEU A 68 -11.63 -9.33 -5.13
CA LEU A 68 -12.32 -8.23 -4.44
C LEU A 68 -12.30 -6.93 -5.24
N THR A 69 -13.46 -6.29 -5.39
CA THR A 69 -13.56 -4.93 -5.96
C THR A 69 -13.85 -3.92 -4.87
N ILE A 70 -13.05 -2.85 -4.83
CA ILE A 70 -13.14 -1.78 -3.83
C ILE A 70 -13.31 -0.47 -4.58
N LYS A 71 -14.15 0.42 -4.04
CA LYS A 71 -14.38 1.74 -4.60
C LYS A 71 -14.15 2.79 -3.53
N ALA A 72 -13.44 3.84 -3.92
CA ALA A 72 -13.26 5.01 -3.08
C ALA A 72 -13.61 6.26 -3.87
N ARG A 73 -14.38 7.14 -3.23
CA ARG A 73 -14.66 8.47 -3.72
C ARG A 73 -13.54 9.39 -3.24
N VAL A 74 -12.91 10.07 -4.19
CA VAL A 74 -11.91 11.11 -3.93
C VAL A 74 -12.54 12.44 -4.27
N THR A 75 -12.45 13.41 -3.36
CA THR A 75 -12.98 14.75 -3.57
C THR A 75 -11.87 15.76 -3.36
N ASN A 76 -11.67 16.66 -4.33
CA ASN A 76 -10.81 17.82 -4.12
C ASN A 76 -11.56 18.84 -3.24
N VAL A 77 -11.14 19.01 -2.00
CA VAL A 77 -11.78 19.93 -1.04
C VAL A 77 -11.03 21.25 -0.88
N GLY A 78 -9.88 21.39 -1.54
CA GLY A 78 -9.11 22.63 -1.53
C GLY A 78 -9.59 23.64 -2.58
N ARG A 79 -8.73 24.62 -2.89
CA ARG A 79 -9.11 25.83 -3.66
C ARG A 79 -8.55 25.88 -5.08
N VAL A 80 -7.69 24.93 -5.45
CA VAL A 80 -7.07 24.87 -6.78
C VAL A 80 -7.27 23.50 -7.39
N ALA A 81 -7.26 23.42 -8.72
CA ALA A 81 -7.33 22.14 -9.42
C ALA A 81 -6.10 21.27 -9.08
N GLY A 82 -6.30 19.97 -8.95
CA GLY A 82 -5.24 19.03 -8.60
C GLY A 82 -5.59 17.60 -8.96
N ALA A 83 -4.60 16.73 -8.95
CA ALA A 83 -4.78 15.28 -9.10
C ALA A 83 -4.02 14.58 -7.98
N ASP A 84 -4.58 13.47 -7.49
CA ASP A 84 -3.98 12.69 -6.41
C ASP A 84 -3.73 11.24 -6.82
N VAL A 85 -2.89 10.54 -6.08
CA VAL A 85 -2.60 9.11 -6.26
C VAL A 85 -3.16 8.33 -5.09
N VAL A 86 -4.32 7.70 -5.32
CA VAL A 86 -4.98 6.85 -4.34
C VAL A 86 -4.29 5.50 -4.28
N GLN A 87 -3.99 5.02 -3.09
CA GLN A 87 -3.22 3.80 -2.84
C GLN A 87 -4.07 2.80 -2.05
N CYS A 88 -4.09 1.55 -2.51
CA CYS A 88 -4.83 0.45 -1.87
C CYS A 88 -3.85 -0.54 -1.23
N TYR A 89 -3.90 -0.61 0.10
CA TYR A 89 -3.10 -1.53 0.91
C TYR A 89 -3.96 -2.65 1.46
N VAL A 90 -3.39 -3.85 1.50
CA VAL A 90 -3.95 -5.01 2.21
C VAL A 90 -3.16 -5.21 3.50
N GLN A 91 -3.87 -5.28 4.62
CA GLN A 91 -3.32 -5.63 5.92
C GLN A 91 -3.45 -7.14 6.15
N PHE A 92 -2.33 -7.84 6.32
CA PHE A 92 -2.33 -9.28 6.59
C PHE A 92 -2.33 -9.57 8.11
N PRO A 93 -2.94 -10.67 8.57
CA PRO A 93 -2.82 -11.11 9.95
C PRO A 93 -1.37 -11.36 10.38
N SER A 94 -1.03 -11.02 11.62
CA SER A 94 0.34 -11.04 12.14
C SER A 94 0.98 -12.44 12.20
N ASP A 95 0.18 -13.49 12.20
CA ASP A 95 0.60 -14.90 12.25
C ASP A 95 1.03 -15.45 10.87
N THR A 96 0.81 -14.71 9.78
CA THR A 96 1.20 -15.11 8.42
C THR A 96 2.70 -14.96 8.12
N GLY A 97 3.41 -14.13 8.91
CA GLY A 97 4.80 -13.75 8.63
C GLY A 97 4.96 -12.76 7.47
N GLU A 98 3.85 -12.26 6.90
CA GLU A 98 3.86 -11.18 5.92
C GLU A 98 4.09 -9.81 6.59
N PRO A 99 4.57 -8.81 5.83
CA PRO A 99 4.53 -7.43 6.27
C PRO A 99 3.11 -6.99 6.61
N GLU A 100 2.98 -6.16 7.66
CA GLU A 100 1.68 -5.70 8.17
C GLU A 100 0.80 -5.10 7.08
N LEU A 101 1.35 -4.20 6.26
CA LEU A 101 0.66 -3.58 5.12
C LEU A 101 1.42 -3.86 3.83
N VAL A 102 0.69 -4.20 2.77
CA VAL A 102 1.24 -4.41 1.43
C VAL A 102 0.42 -3.64 0.41
N LEU A 103 1.07 -2.72 -0.33
CA LEU A 103 0.45 -2.03 -1.47
C LEU A 103 0.09 -3.08 -2.54
N ARG A 104 -1.18 -3.13 -2.94
CA ARG A 104 -1.66 -4.02 -4.00
C ARG A 104 -2.07 -3.32 -5.27
N ASP A 105 -2.55 -2.09 -5.17
CA ASP A 105 -2.97 -1.30 -6.33
C ASP A 105 -2.87 0.20 -6.03
N PHE A 106 -2.78 1.01 -7.07
CA PHE A 106 -2.82 2.47 -6.96
C PHE A 106 -3.43 3.08 -8.22
N VAL A 107 -4.20 4.15 -8.06
CA VAL A 107 -4.88 4.84 -9.15
C VAL A 107 -4.62 6.33 -9.01
N LYS A 108 -4.08 6.94 -10.06
CA LYS A 108 -4.00 8.39 -10.16
C LYS A 108 -5.32 8.94 -10.69
N THR A 109 -5.89 9.92 -10.00
CA THR A 109 -7.11 10.58 -10.46
C THR A 109 -6.83 11.39 -11.73
N GLU A 110 -7.91 11.71 -12.44
CA GLU A 110 -7.90 12.85 -13.36
C GLU A 110 -7.67 14.18 -12.60
N LEU A 111 -7.48 15.26 -13.35
CA LEU A 111 -7.43 16.59 -12.76
C LEU A 111 -8.83 16.96 -12.24
N LEU A 112 -8.95 17.14 -10.92
CA LEU A 112 -10.18 17.52 -10.25
C LEU A 112 -10.17 19.02 -9.96
N GLU A 113 -11.20 19.70 -10.44
CA GLU A 113 -11.49 21.08 -10.03
C GLU A 113 -11.88 21.14 -8.53
N PRO A 114 -11.77 22.31 -7.87
CA PRO A 114 -12.26 22.48 -6.51
C PRO A 114 -13.72 22.03 -6.33
N GLY A 115 -13.96 21.15 -5.37
CA GLY A 115 -15.27 20.55 -5.08
C GLY A 115 -15.66 19.38 -5.99
N ALA A 116 -14.87 19.04 -7.02
CA ALA A 116 -15.14 17.89 -7.87
C ALA A 116 -14.75 16.58 -7.17
N SER A 117 -15.51 15.52 -7.45
CA SER A 117 -15.22 14.17 -6.99
C SER A 117 -15.07 13.21 -8.17
N THR A 118 -14.21 12.21 -8.01
CA THR A 118 -14.14 11.04 -8.91
C THR A 118 -14.21 9.75 -8.10
N LEU A 119 -14.57 8.67 -8.79
CA LEU A 119 -14.65 7.35 -8.19
C LEU A 119 -13.50 6.49 -8.70
N VAL A 120 -12.59 6.13 -7.80
CA VAL A 120 -11.52 5.17 -8.11
C VAL A 120 -11.98 3.76 -7.78
N THR A 121 -11.60 2.79 -8.62
CA THR A 121 -11.95 1.39 -8.45
C THR A 121 -10.68 0.54 -8.44
N PHE A 122 -10.50 -0.27 -7.41
CA PHE A 122 -9.42 -1.23 -7.30
C PHE A 122 -9.98 -2.65 -7.49
N ALA A 123 -9.34 -3.44 -8.34
CA ALA A 123 -9.76 -4.80 -8.66
C ALA A 123 -8.68 -5.78 -8.21
N LEU A 124 -8.76 -6.23 -6.97
CA LEU A 124 -7.82 -7.18 -6.37
C LEU A 124 -8.18 -8.61 -6.80
N ARG A 125 -7.18 -9.37 -7.22
CA ARG A 125 -7.33 -10.80 -7.54
C ARG A 125 -7.15 -11.62 -6.26
N SER A 126 -7.59 -12.87 -6.24
CA SER A 126 -7.37 -13.76 -5.08
C SER A 126 -5.89 -13.86 -4.71
N ARG A 127 -5.00 -13.80 -5.70
CA ARG A 127 -3.54 -13.75 -5.49
C ARG A 127 -3.03 -12.53 -4.72
N ASP A 128 -3.74 -11.41 -4.78
CA ASP A 128 -3.37 -10.18 -4.09
C ASP A 128 -3.79 -10.24 -2.62
N LEU A 129 -4.71 -11.16 -2.28
CA LEU A 129 -5.21 -11.43 -0.93
C LEU A 129 -4.60 -12.70 -0.32
N SER A 130 -3.61 -13.29 -0.98
CA SER A 130 -3.01 -14.54 -0.54
C SER A 130 -1.59 -14.39 -0.04
N VAL A 131 -1.23 -15.28 0.87
CA VAL A 131 0.12 -15.47 1.39
C VAL A 131 0.68 -16.80 0.89
N TRP A 132 2.00 -16.91 0.85
CA TRP A 132 2.68 -18.15 0.47
C TRP A 132 3.12 -18.94 1.69
N GLU A 133 2.66 -20.18 1.83
CA GLU A 133 3.09 -21.06 2.90
C GLU A 133 4.31 -21.90 2.46
N ASN A 134 5.31 -21.99 3.35
CA ASN A 134 6.50 -22.82 3.13
C ASN A 134 6.09 -24.31 3.09
N GLY A 135 5.84 -24.81 1.88
CA GLY A 135 5.22 -26.11 1.63
C GLY A 135 4.50 -26.21 0.29
N GLY A 136 4.31 -25.08 -0.41
CA GLY A 136 3.83 -25.03 -1.80
C GLY A 136 2.38 -24.57 -1.96
N GLY A 137 1.77 -24.01 -0.91
CA GLY A 137 0.37 -23.60 -0.88
C GLY A 137 0.19 -22.08 -0.92
N GLN A 138 -0.88 -21.65 -1.59
CA GLN A 138 -1.40 -20.29 -1.54
C GLN A 138 -2.61 -20.27 -0.61
N LEU A 139 -2.57 -19.47 0.46
CA LEU A 139 -3.69 -19.30 1.39
C LEU A 139 -4.30 -17.90 1.23
N VAL A 140 -5.59 -17.81 0.93
CA VAL A 140 -6.33 -16.53 0.99
C VAL A 140 -6.65 -16.25 2.45
N VAL A 141 -5.99 -15.27 3.05
CA VAL A 141 -6.10 -15.02 4.51
C VAL A 141 -7.15 -13.95 4.82
N GLY A 142 -7.61 -13.21 3.81
CA GLY A 142 -8.38 -11.99 4.05
C GLY A 142 -7.50 -10.92 4.70
N GLY A 143 -7.97 -9.67 4.68
CA GLY A 143 -7.21 -8.55 5.22
C GLY A 143 -8.07 -7.30 5.34
N HIS A 144 -7.64 -6.38 6.20
CA HIS A 144 -8.24 -5.05 6.23
C HIS A 144 -7.68 -4.22 5.08
N LEU A 145 -8.57 -3.47 4.43
CA LEU A 145 -8.19 -2.62 3.31
C LEU A 145 -8.05 -1.20 3.80
N LEU A 146 -6.90 -0.61 3.49
CA LEU A 146 -6.68 0.80 3.73
C LEU A 146 -6.52 1.51 2.39
N VAL A 147 -7.39 2.50 2.17
CA VAL A 147 -7.33 3.39 1.02
C VAL A 147 -6.90 4.75 1.52
N HIS A 148 -5.80 5.25 0.97
CA HIS A 148 -5.22 6.55 1.26
C HIS A 148 -4.98 7.32 -0.03
#